data_AF-A0A2D5RWU7-F1
#
_entry.id   AF-A0A2D5RWU7-F1
#
_cell.length_a   1.000
_cell.length_b   1.000
_cell.length_c   1.000
_cell.angle_alpha   90.00
_cell.angle_beta   90.00
_cell.angle_gamma   90.00
#
_symmetry.space_group_name_H-M   'P 1'
#
loop_
_entity.id
_entity.type
_entity.pdbx_description
1 polymer ?
#
loop_
_entity_poly.entity_id
_entity_poly.type
_entity_poly.pdbx_seq_one_letter_code
_entity_poly.pdbx_strand_id
1 'polypeptide(L)'
;MEYSELVGVSDEYDNPSDEPAICWVVKHSSYPCKDNGESGVYDHIFNLAMLEGYMQDSPPPAGVGEQLQALSEKGYNYILFNQGC
;
A
#
# COMPACT_ATOMS: atom_id res chain seq x y z
N MET A 1 -8.43 3.30 -0.31
CA MET A 1 -7.60 4.04 0.65
C MET A 1 -6.54 4.70 -0.20
N GLU A 2 -6.33 5.99 -0.02
CA GLU A 2 -5.28 6.72 -0.71
C GLU A 2 -3.93 6.44 -0.02
N TYR A 3 -2.83 6.56 -0.76
CA TYR A 3 -1.49 6.38 -0.16
C TYR A 3 -1.15 7.44 0.89
N SER A 4 -1.70 8.65 0.78
CA SER A 4 -1.58 9.70 1.81
C SER A 4 -2.24 9.32 3.15
N GLU A 5 -3.14 8.34 3.17
CA GLU A 5 -3.78 7.87 4.40
C GLU A 5 -2.93 6.82 5.15
N LEU A 6 -1.77 6.44 4.60
CA LEU A 6 -0.88 5.45 5.19
C LEU A 6 0.01 6.10 6.27
N VAL A 7 0.11 5.46 7.44
CA VAL A 7 0.93 5.98 8.54
C VAL A 7 2.40 6.04 8.14
N GLY A 8 3.02 7.19 8.36
CA GLY A 8 4.42 7.44 8.04
C GLY A 8 4.66 8.05 6.66
N VAL A 9 3.61 8.21 5.84
CA VAL A 9 3.67 8.94 4.58
C VAL A 9 3.59 10.44 4.85
N SER A 10 4.49 11.23 4.25
CA SER A 10 4.44 12.70 4.32
C SER A 10 3.14 13.24 3.71
N ASP A 11 2.65 14.42 4.07
CA ASP A 11 1.59 15.08 3.31
C ASP A 11 2.14 15.77 2.04
N GLU A 12 3.47 15.90 1.94
CA GLU A 12 4.19 16.65 0.91
C GLU A 12 5.09 15.74 0.05
N TYR A 13 4.85 14.43 -0.03
CA TYR A 13 5.64 13.59 -0.93
C TYR A 13 5.29 13.90 -2.40
N ASP A 14 6.26 14.40 -3.14
CA ASP A 14 6.09 14.71 -4.57
C ASP A 14 6.13 13.45 -5.44
N ASN A 15 6.88 12.43 -5.01
CA ASN A 15 7.09 11.21 -5.77
C ASN A 15 6.86 9.97 -4.88
N PRO A 16 5.84 9.16 -5.19
CA PRO A 16 5.55 7.95 -4.41
C PRO A 16 6.71 6.95 -4.35
N SER A 17 7.63 6.99 -5.33
CA SER A 17 8.80 6.10 -5.40
C SER A 17 9.85 6.39 -4.32
N ASP A 18 9.77 7.55 -3.67
CA ASP A 18 10.74 7.97 -2.66
C ASP A 18 10.23 7.73 -1.23
N GLU A 19 8.93 7.42 -1.06
CA GLU A 19 8.28 7.22 0.24
C GLU A 19 8.36 5.74 0.66
N PRO A 20 9.12 5.40 1.72
CA PRO A 20 9.34 4.01 2.12
C PRO A 20 8.05 3.21 2.39
N ALA A 21 7.04 3.85 2.97
CA ALA A 21 5.77 3.20 3.29
C ALA A 21 5.00 2.80 2.02
N ILE A 22 4.98 3.69 1.02
CA ILE A 22 4.38 3.42 -0.29
C ILE A 22 5.15 2.31 -1.02
N CYS A 23 6.47 2.41 -1.07
CA CYS A 23 7.34 1.42 -1.72
C CYS A 23 7.15 0.01 -1.15
N TRP A 24 6.99 -0.12 0.17
CA TRP A 24 6.74 -1.39 0.82
C TRP A 24 5.39 -2.00 0.37
N VAL A 25 4.32 -1.21 0.36
CA VAL A 25 2.99 -1.65 -0.09
C VAL A 25 3.02 -2.07 -1.56
N VAL A 26 3.68 -1.29 -2.43
CA VAL A 26 3.81 -1.60 -3.85
C VAL A 26 4.55 -2.93 -4.06
N LYS A 27 5.67 -3.13 -3.37
CA LYS A 27 6.48 -4.36 -3.45
C LYS A 27 5.67 -5.63 -3.14
N HIS A 28 4.76 -5.56 -2.17
CA HIS A 28 3.97 -6.69 -1.69
C HIS A 28 2.54 -6.74 -2.27
N SER A 29 2.21 -5.84 -3.20
CA SER A 29 0.92 -5.83 -3.89
C SER A 29 0.80 -7.00 -4.89
N SER A 30 -0.39 -7.59 -4.97
CA SER A 30 -0.64 -8.85 -5.71
C SER A 30 -0.89 -8.64 -7.22
N TYR A 31 -1.13 -7.39 -7.64
CA TYR A 31 -1.41 -7.08 -9.05
C TYR A 31 -0.57 -5.86 -9.48
N PRO A 32 0.41 -6.03 -10.39
CA PRO A 32 1.16 -4.92 -10.93
C PRO A 32 0.25 -4.09 -11.86
N CYS A 33 0.35 -2.77 -11.71
CA CYS A 33 -0.18 -1.70 -12.55
C CYS A 33 -0.59 -2.13 -13.98
N LYS A 34 -1.81 -1.78 -14.40
CA LYS A 34 -2.20 -1.75 -15.82
C LYS A 34 -2.25 -0.29 -16.27
N ASP A 35 -1.20 0.13 -16.95
CA ASP A 35 -1.19 1.38 -17.70
C ASP A 35 -2.17 1.29 -18.87
N ASN A 36 -3.17 2.16 -18.89
CA ASN A 36 -4.22 2.22 -19.92
C ASN A 36 -4.03 3.39 -20.90
N GLY A 37 -2.83 3.99 -20.96
CA GLY A 37 -2.37 4.72 -22.14
C GLY A 37 -2.46 6.25 -22.11
N GLU A 38 -3.29 6.89 -21.27
CA GLU A 38 -3.28 8.37 -21.15
C GLU A 38 -3.54 8.91 -19.72
N SER A 39 -4.08 8.10 -18.82
CA SER A 39 -4.28 8.44 -17.40
C SER A 39 -4.35 7.15 -16.58
N GLY A 40 -3.22 6.45 -16.47
CA GLY A 40 -3.15 5.22 -15.69
C GLY A 40 -3.49 5.50 -14.23
N VAL A 41 -4.56 4.89 -13.73
CA VAL A 41 -4.83 4.88 -12.29
C VAL A 41 -3.80 3.94 -11.67
N TYR A 42 -2.89 4.49 -10.86
CA TYR A 42 -1.90 3.71 -10.12
C TYR A 42 -2.59 2.97 -8.96
N ASP A 43 -3.29 1.90 -9.33
CA ASP A 43 -4.06 1.07 -8.41
C ASP A 43 -3.27 -0.20 -8.04
N HIS A 44 -3.09 -0.41 -6.73
CA HIS A 44 -2.47 -1.60 -6.17
C HIS A 44 -3.44 -2.35 -5.27
N ILE A 45 -3.61 -3.65 -5.54
CA ILE A 45 -4.40 -4.54 -4.68
C ILE A 45 -3.46 -5.21 -3.69
N PHE A 46 -3.68 -4.96 -2.41
CA PHE A 46 -2.95 -5.57 -1.31
C PHE A 46 -3.83 -6.63 -0.63
N ASN A 47 -3.33 -7.87 -0.54
CA ASN A 47 -4.04 -8.98 0.08
C ASN A 47 -3.68 -9.07 1.57
N LEU A 48 -4.62 -8.74 2.46
CA LEU A 48 -4.41 -8.76 3.90
C LEU A 48 -4.27 -10.17 4.48
N ALA A 49 -4.80 -11.19 3.81
CA ALA A 49 -4.62 -12.58 4.24
C ALA A 49 -3.15 -13.04 4.19
N MET A 50 -2.32 -12.33 3.43
CA MET A 50 -0.89 -12.60 3.27
C MET A 50 -0.01 -11.70 4.14
N LEU A 51 -0.60 -10.78 4.91
CA LEU A 51 0.11 -9.74 5.66
C LEU A 51 1.18 -10.32 6.60
N GLU A 52 0.86 -11.38 7.33
CA GLU A 52 1.82 -12.04 8.24
C GLU A 52 3.05 -12.54 7.48
N GLY A 53 2.84 -13.16 6.31
CA GLY A 53 3.94 -13.61 5.45
C GLY A 53 4.77 -12.45 4.92
N TYR A 54 4.14 -11.34 4.54
CA TYR A 54 4.84 -10.14 4.07
C TYR A 54 5.69 -9.50 5.17
N MET A 55 5.17 -9.41 6.40
CA MET A 55 5.90 -8.87 7.55
C MET A 55 7.10 -9.73 7.95
N GLN A 56 7.00 -11.06 7.75
CA GLN A 56 8.12 -11.99 7.96
C GLN A 56 9.20 -11.85 6.89
N ASP A 57 8.82 -11.67 5.61
CA ASP A 57 9.76 -11.48 4.50
C ASP A 57 10.49 -10.13 4.58
N SER A 58 9.76 -9.06 4.85
CA SER A 58 10.28 -7.70 4.90
C SER A 58 9.50 -6.89 5.93
N PRO A 59 10.13 -6.43 7.03
CA PRO A 59 9.43 -5.64 8.03
C PRO A 59 8.92 -4.34 7.40
N PRO A 60 7.65 -3.97 7.62
CA PRO A 60 7.11 -2.72 7.12
C PRO A 60 7.71 -1.54 7.88
N PRO A 61 7.74 -0.34 7.27
CA PRO A 61 8.02 0.90 7.99
C PRO A 61 7.10 1.10 9.20
N ALA A 62 7.55 1.91 10.16
CA ALA A 62 6.85 2.10 11.43
C ALA A 62 5.39 2.53 11.23
N GLY A 63 4.46 1.87 11.94
CA GLY A 63 3.02 2.16 11.89
C GLY A 63 2.25 1.55 10.72
N VAL A 64 2.90 1.27 9.58
CA VAL A 64 2.26 0.64 8.41
C VAL A 64 1.71 -0.75 8.77
N GLY A 65 2.54 -1.61 9.37
CA GLY A 65 2.13 -2.96 9.74
C GLY A 65 0.95 -2.98 10.72
N GLU A 66 0.99 -2.12 11.74
CA GLU A 66 -0.08 -1.99 12.74
C GLU A 66 -1.39 -1.48 12.11
N GLN A 67 -1.31 -0.50 11.22
CA GLN A 67 -2.47 0.02 10.50
C GLN A 67 -3.13 -1.05 9.63
N LEU A 68 -2.34 -1.79 8.86
CA LEU A 68 -2.82 -2.87 7.99
C LEU A 68 -3.41 -4.03 8.82
N GLN A 69 -2.77 -4.36 9.94
CA GLN A 69 -3.27 -5.38 10.86
C GLN A 69 -4.63 -4.96 11.46
N ALA A 70 -4.77 -3.70 11.87
CA ALA A 70 -6.05 -3.17 12.38
C ALA A 70 -7.17 -3.21 11.33
N LEU A 71 -6.85 -3.10 10.03
CA LEU A 71 -7.82 -3.28 8.95
C LEU A 71 -8.19 -4.76 8.77
N SER A 72 -7.22 -5.65 8.83
CA SER A 72 -7.46 -7.10 8.80
C SER A 72 -8.38 -7.54 9.95
N GLU A 73 -8.13 -7.05 11.17
CA GLU A 73 -8.95 -7.33 12.36
C GLU A 73 -10.40 -6.80 12.25
N LYS A 74 -10.64 -5.79 11.40
CA LYS A 74 -11.99 -5.29 11.07
C LYS A 74 -12.71 -6.16 10.04
N GLY A 75 -12.08 -7.23 9.54
CA GLY A 75 -12.66 -8.16 8.58
C GLY A 75 -12.43 -7.77 7.11
N TYR A 76 -11.55 -6.81 6.81
CA TYR A 76 -11.16 -6.52 5.44
C TYR A 76 -10.17 -7.56 4.93
N ASN A 77 -10.40 -8.04 3.70
CA ASN A 77 -9.52 -9.04 3.07
C ASN A 77 -8.54 -8.44 2.06
N TYR A 78 -8.94 -7.32 1.44
CA TYR A 78 -8.14 -6.64 0.42
C TYR A 78 -8.23 -5.14 0.63
N ILE A 79 -7.14 -4.44 0.31
CA ILE A 79 -7.09 -2.98 0.24
C ILE A 79 -6.75 -2.61 -1.20
N LEU A 80 -7.55 -1.71 -1.77
CA LEU A 80 -7.20 -1.00 -2.99
C LEU A 80 -6.52 0.30 -2.60
N PHE A 81 -5.24 0.41 -2.93
CA PHE A 81 -4.49 1.65 -2.85
C PHE A 81 -4.53 2.37 -4.19
N ASN A 82 -5.12 3.56 -4.18
CA ASN A 82 -5.22 4.45 -5.33
C ASN A 82 -4.23 5.62 -5.11
N GLN A 83 -3.62 6.15 -6.17
CA GLN A 83 -2.79 7.37 -6.08
C GLN A 83 -3.51 8.64 -6.57
N GLY A 84 -4.82 8.59 -6.75
CA GLY A 84 -5.56 9.63 -7.45
C GLY A 84 -5.03 9.85 -8.88
N CYS A 85 -5.66 10.78 -9.59
CA CYS A 85 -5.08 11.43 -10.76
C CYS A 85 -4.84 12.89 -10.38
#